data_AF-A0A5K0YPQ7-F1
#
_entry.id   AF-A0A5K0YPQ7-F1
#
_cell.length_a   1.000
_cell.length_b   1.000
_cell.length_c   1.000
_cell.angle_alpha   90.00
_cell.angle_beta   90.00
_cell.angle_gamma   90.00
#
_symmetry.space_group_name_H-M   'P 1'
#
loop_
_entity.id
_entity.type
_entity.pdbx_description
1 polymer ?
#
loop_
_entity_poly.entity_id
_entity_poly.type
_entity_poly.pdbx_seq_one_letter_code
_entity_poly.pdbx_strand_id
1 'polypeptide(L)' 'MVKNKGFLPSGPSEIPIQRKQIKEIINSLFPACREPYPESGIAFKAQAIIANPPAY' A
#
# COMPACT_ATOMS: atom_id res chain seq x y z
N MET A 1 24.27 10.97 1.92
CA MET A 1 23.42 10.28 0.92
C MET A 1 22.49 9.32 1.68
N VAL A 2 21.20 9.63 1.80
CA VAL A 2 20.26 8.75 2.54
C VAL A 2 19.87 7.61 1.61
N LYS A 3 20.32 6.38 1.92
CA LYS A 3 19.86 5.19 1.21
C LYS A 3 18.42 4.93 1.63
N ASN A 4 17.48 5.09 0.69
CA ASN A 4 16.09 4.72 0.91
C ASN A 4 16.05 3.19 1.01
N LYS A 5 15.85 2.66 2.22
CA LYS A 5 15.92 1.21 2.50
C LYS A 5 14.75 0.42 1.89
N GLY A 6 13.74 1.10 1.34
CA GLY A 6 12.51 0.47 0.90
C GLY A 6 11.76 -0.20 2.05
N PHE A 7 10.81 -1.07 1.73
CA PHE A 7 10.00 -1.81 2.70
C PHE A 7 10.61 -3.16 3.12
N LEU A 8 11.83 -3.46 2.67
CA LEU A 8 12.47 -4.72 2.99
C LEU A 8 13.11 -4.64 4.40
N PRO A 9 12.82 -5.61 5.29
CA PRO A 9 13.45 -5.65 6.61
C PRO A 9 14.97 -5.67 6.49
N SER A 10 15.66 -4.74 7.16
CA SER A 10 17.13 -4.82 7.27
C SER A 10 17.55 -5.85 8.32
N GLY A 11 16.63 -6.29 9.20
CA GLY A 11 16.84 -7.37 10.16
C GLY A 11 15.56 -7.78 10.93
N PRO A 12 15.57 -8.92 11.64
CA PRO A 12 14.39 -9.47 12.32
C PRO A 12 13.73 -8.53 13.34
N SER A 13 14.52 -7.69 14.00
CA SER A 13 14.04 -6.72 14.98
C SER A 13 13.17 -5.61 14.38
N GLU A 14 13.29 -5.34 13.07
CA GLU A 14 12.49 -4.31 12.40
C GLU A 14 11.12 -4.84 11.92
N ILE A 15 10.92 -6.16 11.90
CA ILE A 15 9.70 -6.80 11.38
C ILE A 15 8.42 -6.26 12.05
N PRO A 16 8.33 -6.13 13.39
CA PRO A 16 7.10 -5.65 14.03
C PRO A 16 6.75 -4.21 13.63
N ILE A 17 7.78 -3.35 13.55
CA ILE A 17 7.63 -1.94 13.19
C ILE A 17 7.19 -1.82 11.73
N GLN A 18 7.83 -2.54 10.82
CA GLN A 18 7.50 -2.49 9.40
C GLN A 18 6.12 -3.08 9.10
N ARG A 19 5.72 -4.16 9.78
CA ARG A 19 4.35 -4.70 9.68
C ARG A 19 3.31 -3.67 10.13
N LYS A 20 3.59 -2.93 11.19
CA LYS A 20 2.72 -1.83 11.64
C LYS A 20 2.61 -0.74 10.57
N GLN A 21 3.74 -0.30 10.02
CA GLN A 21 3.77 0.73 8.96
C GLN A 21 3.03 0.28 7.70
N ILE A 22 3.22 -0.96 7.24
CA ILE A 22 2.49 -1.52 6.09
C ILE A 22 0.99 -1.52 6.37
N LYS A 23 0.56 -1.92 7.57
CA LYS A 23 -0.85 -1.91 7.96
C LYS A 23 -1.41 -0.48 7.96
N GLU A 24 -0.66 0.50 8.45
CA GLU A 24 -1.04 1.92 8.44
C GLU A 24 -1.17 2.45 7.00
N ILE A 25 -0.24 2.13 6.11
CA ILE A 25 -0.29 2.50 4.69
C ILE A 25 -1.51 1.88 4.00
N ILE A 26 -1.77 0.59 4.20
CA ILE A 26 -2.93 -0.08 3.60
C ILE A 26 -4.22 0.59 4.10
N ASN A 27 -4.34 0.80 5.41
CA ASN A 27 -5.55 1.38 5.98
C ASN A 27 -5.76 2.85 5.61
N SER A 28 -4.69 3.61 5.35
CA SER A 28 -4.82 5.00 4.88
C SER A 28 -5.21 5.08 3.40
N LEU A 29 -4.76 4.13 2.58
CA LEU A 29 -5.05 4.10 1.13
C LEU A 29 -6.32 3.34 0.77
N PHE A 30 -6.74 2.37 1.58
CA PHE A 30 -7.91 1.54 1.30
C PHE A 30 -9.21 2.32 1.06
N PRO A 31 -9.54 3.38 1.84
CA PRO A 31 -10.71 4.21 1.56
C PRO A 31 -10.70 4.80 0.15
N ALA A 32 -9.54 5.25 -0.36
CA ALA A 32 -9.44 5.83 -1.70
C ALA A 32 -9.76 4.82 -2.83
N CYS A 33 -9.61 3.53 -2.56
CA CYS A 33 -9.95 2.46 -3.51
C CYS A 33 -11.41 2.02 -3.41
N ARG A 34 -12.13 2.39 -2.33
CA ARG A 34 -13.48 1.89 -2.03
C ARG A 34 -14.53 3.00 -2.09
N GLU A 35 -14.21 4.16 -1.55
CA GLU A 35 -15.12 5.27 -1.38
C GLU A 35 -15.26 6.07 -2.69
N PRO A 36 -16.43 6.67 -2.94
CA PRO A 36 -16.58 7.58 -4.07
C PRO A 36 -15.74 8.84 -3.91
N TYR A 37 -15.37 9.47 -5.03
CA TYR A 37 -14.69 10.76 -5.00
C TYR A 37 -15.56 11.83 -4.31
N PRO A 38 -15.05 12.56 -3.29
CA PRO A 38 -15.85 13.49 -2.49
C PRO A 38 -16.57 14.57 -3.33
N GLU A 39 -15.91 15.06 -4.37
CA GLU A 39 -16.44 16.09 -5.26
C GLU A 39 -17.53 15.62 -6.23
N SER A 40 -17.54 14.35 -6.64
CA SER A 40 -18.45 13.86 -7.71
C SER A 40 -19.41 12.74 -7.27
N GLY A 41 -19.13 12.07 -6.15
CA GLY A 41 -19.89 10.88 -5.73
C GLY A 41 -19.71 9.66 -6.64
N ILE A 42 -18.80 9.72 -7.62
CA ILE A 42 -18.52 8.62 -8.54
C ILE A 42 -17.63 7.60 -7.83
N ALA A 43 -18.00 6.33 -7.88
CA ALA A 43 -17.21 5.23 -7.33
C ALA A 43 -15.84 5.13 -8.02
N PHE A 44 -14.79 4.87 -7.24
CA PHE A 44 -13.48 4.56 -7.80
C PHE A 44 -13.56 3.33 -8.72
N LYS A 45 -13.00 3.45 -9.92
CA LYS A 45 -12.86 2.35 -10.87
C LYS A 45 -11.42 2.29 -11.36
N ALA A 46 -10.70 1.25 -10.95
CA ALA A 46 -9.35 1.00 -11.45
C ALA A 46 -9.40 0.85 -12.97
N GLN A 47 -8.61 1.66 -13.68
CA GLN A 47 -8.51 1.61 -15.14
C GLN A 47 -7.58 0.50 -15.62
N ALA A 48 -6.64 0.07 -14.76
CA ALA A 48 -5.73 -1.04 -15.01
C ALA A 48 -5.35 -1.71 -13.69
N ILE A 49 -5.15 -3.03 -13.74
CA ILE A 49 -4.57 -3.81 -12.64
C ILE A 49 -3.16 -4.19 -13.07
N ILE A 50 -2.15 -3.65 -12.39
CA ILE A 50 -0.75 -4.07 -12.58
C ILE A 50 -0.46 -5.08 -11.49
N ALA A 51 -0.67 -6.36 -11.80
CA ALA A 51 -0.28 -7.47 -10.94
C ALA A 51 0.92 -8.18 -11.56
N ASN A 52 1.97 -8.43 -10.78
CA ASN A 52 2.90 -9.48 -11.15
C ASN A 52 2.14 -10.80 -11.04
N PRO A 53 1.99 -11.57 -12.13
CA PRO A 53 1.40 -12.89 -12.02
C PRO A 53 2.18 -13.69 -10.97
N PRO A 54 1.50 -14.42 -10.09
CA PRO A 54 2.17 -15.27 -9.13
C PRO A 54 3.11 -16.22 -9.87
N ALA A 55 4.41 -16.12 -9.54
CA ALA A 55 5.39 -17.11 -9.97
C ALA A 55 5.21 -18.32 -9.05
N TYR A 56 4.36 -19.25 -9.47
CA TYR A 56 4.32 -20.59 -8.89
C TYR A 56 5.45 -21.42 -9.48
#